data_AF-A0A963C641-F1
#
_entry.id   AF-A0A963C641-F1
#
_cell.length_a   1.000
_cell.length_b   1.000
_cell.length_c   1.000
_cell.angle_alpha   90.00
_cell.angle_beta   90.00
_cell.angle_gamma   90.00
#
_symmetry.space_group_name_H-M   'P 1'
#
loop_
_entity.id
_entity.type
_entity.pdbx_description
1 polymer ?
#
loop_
_entity_poly.entity_id
_entity_poly.type
_entity_poly.pdbx_seq_one_letter_code
_entity_poly.pdbx_strand_id
1 'polypeptide(L)'
;MSDILQKILAVKREEITTARAAKSLAALRTEAAAQPPARDFAGAIRTKVSSGGTAVIAEIKKASPSKGVIRADFRPGEIAASYAAHGTACLSVLTDRQFFQGAPEYLIEARAACALPVLRKDFIIDAYQVVEARAMGADAILLIVAAFTDPRRSGFSPTTDGNPHGTAAADVGLKPDLQEAVAQMRALETLTHELGMAVLVEVHDAAELDLALQLQTPLIGINNRNLRTFEVSLETTLDLLARIPPGRIVVTESGILAPDDVALMRGRGVNAFLVGEAFMRAPDPGLALQTLFRA
;
A
#
# COMPACT_ATOMS: atom_id res chain seq x y z
N MET A 1 3.54 -19.79 -17.70
CA MET A 1 2.48 -19.47 -16.72
C MET A 1 2.39 -17.95 -16.61
N SER A 2 1.25 -17.34 -16.88
CA SER A 2 1.10 -15.89 -16.72
C SER A 2 1.17 -15.55 -15.22
N ASP A 3 2.12 -14.72 -14.86
CA ASP A 3 2.25 -14.09 -13.55
C ASP A 3 0.91 -13.43 -13.16
N ILE A 4 0.38 -13.74 -11.96
CA ILE A 4 -0.89 -13.19 -11.47
C ILE A 4 -0.87 -11.66 -11.47
N LEU A 5 0.29 -11.07 -11.16
CA LEU A 5 0.48 -9.63 -11.18
C LEU A 5 0.20 -9.08 -12.59
N GLN A 6 0.66 -9.74 -13.64
CA GLN A 6 0.40 -9.27 -15.01
C GLN A 6 -1.06 -9.34 -15.42
N LYS A 7 -1.78 -10.36 -14.97
CA LYS A 7 -3.23 -10.43 -15.18
C LYS A 7 -3.93 -9.25 -14.50
N ILE A 8 -3.54 -8.95 -13.26
CA ILE A 8 -4.08 -7.81 -12.51
C ILE A 8 -3.77 -6.50 -13.24
N LEU A 9 -2.52 -6.27 -13.64
CA LEU A 9 -2.11 -5.04 -14.32
C LEU A 9 -2.75 -4.88 -15.70
N ALA A 10 -3.05 -5.96 -16.42
CA ALA A 10 -3.80 -5.90 -17.66
C ALA A 10 -5.22 -5.37 -17.41
N VAL A 11 -5.93 -5.96 -16.45
CA VAL A 11 -7.26 -5.50 -16.03
C VAL A 11 -7.24 -4.05 -15.54
N LYS A 12 -6.24 -3.66 -14.73
CA LYS A 12 -6.13 -2.27 -14.26
C LYS A 12 -6.07 -1.26 -15.39
N ARG A 13 -5.35 -1.56 -16.48
CA ARG A 13 -5.27 -0.66 -17.64
C ARG A 13 -6.65 -0.46 -18.29
N GLU A 14 -7.41 -1.54 -18.45
CA GLU A 14 -8.77 -1.49 -19.00
C GLU A 14 -9.73 -0.71 -18.09
N GLU A 15 -9.63 -0.93 -16.77
CA GLU A 15 -10.40 -0.18 -15.78
C GLU A 15 -10.07 1.31 -15.80
N ILE A 16 -8.79 1.69 -15.89
CA ILE A 16 -8.37 3.09 -15.98
C ILE A 16 -8.90 3.74 -17.26
N THR A 17 -8.81 3.06 -18.40
CA THR A 17 -9.38 3.56 -19.66
C THR A 17 -10.88 3.80 -19.54
N THR A 18 -11.60 2.86 -18.93
CA THR A 18 -13.05 2.95 -18.72
C THR A 18 -13.40 4.08 -17.75
N ALA A 19 -12.69 4.19 -16.63
CA ALA A 19 -12.90 5.22 -15.63
C ALA A 19 -12.63 6.63 -16.18
N ARG A 20 -11.55 6.81 -16.94
CA ARG A 20 -11.23 8.08 -17.64
C ARG A 20 -12.29 8.50 -18.63
N ALA A 21 -12.91 7.54 -19.33
CA ALA A 21 -14.02 7.82 -20.24
C ALA A 21 -15.29 8.23 -19.49
N ALA A 22 -15.52 7.66 -18.29
CA ALA A 22 -16.68 7.98 -17.46
C ALA A 22 -16.55 9.28 -16.67
N LYS A 23 -15.36 9.60 -16.17
CA LYS A 23 -15.08 10.80 -15.38
C LYS A 23 -13.70 11.35 -15.73
N SER A 24 -13.66 12.60 -16.18
CA SER A 24 -12.41 13.26 -16.55
C SER A 24 -11.49 13.50 -15.35
N LEU A 25 -10.19 13.60 -15.61
CA LEU A 25 -9.20 13.91 -14.57
C LEU A 25 -9.47 15.27 -13.91
N ALA A 26 -9.97 16.26 -14.65
CA ALA A 26 -10.30 17.58 -14.12
C ALA A 26 -11.46 17.53 -13.12
N ALA A 27 -12.52 16.77 -13.43
CA ALA A 27 -13.63 16.55 -12.50
C ALA A 27 -13.13 15.83 -11.24
N LEU A 28 -12.28 14.81 -11.41
CA LEU A 28 -11.71 14.05 -10.30
C LEU A 28 -10.78 14.90 -9.40
N ARG A 29 -10.01 15.82 -9.99
CA ARG A 29 -9.21 16.81 -9.23
C ARG A 29 -10.09 17.74 -8.41
N THR A 30 -11.26 18.12 -8.93
CA THR A 30 -12.24 18.93 -8.18
C THR A 30 -12.77 18.15 -6.97
N GLU A 31 -13.12 16.87 -7.15
CA GLU A 31 -13.55 16.00 -6.05
C GLU A 31 -12.44 15.79 -5.01
N ALA A 32 -11.20 15.55 -5.45
CA ALA A 32 -10.03 15.43 -4.59
C ALA A 32 -9.77 16.69 -3.75
N ALA A 33 -9.93 17.87 -4.35
CA ALA A 33 -9.77 19.16 -3.66
C ALA A 33 -10.91 19.46 -2.67
N ALA A 34 -12.09 18.89 -2.88
CA ALA A 34 -13.23 19.04 -1.98
C ALA A 34 -13.14 18.17 -0.71
N GLN A 35 -12.21 17.20 -0.67
CA GLN A 35 -11.99 16.37 0.50
C GLN A 35 -11.36 17.18 1.64
N PRO A 36 -11.68 16.89 2.92
CA PRO A 36 -10.93 17.41 4.05
C PRO A 36 -9.44 17.07 3.91
N PRO A 37 -8.51 17.74 4.63
CA PRO A 37 -7.10 17.35 4.61
C PRO A 37 -6.89 15.85 4.88
N ALA A 38 -5.86 15.28 4.25
CA ALA A 38 -5.44 13.91 4.54
C ALA A 38 -5.06 13.78 6.02
N ARG A 39 -5.44 12.66 6.63
CA ARG A 39 -4.96 12.27 7.96
C ARG A 39 -3.51 11.82 7.83
N ASP A 40 -2.66 12.18 8.79
CA ASP A 40 -1.22 11.90 8.70
C ASP A 40 -0.90 10.40 8.88
N PHE A 41 -0.91 9.64 7.78
CA PHE A 41 -0.69 8.18 7.77
C PHE A 41 0.71 7.80 8.28
N ALA A 42 1.75 8.47 7.79
CA ALA A 42 3.13 8.20 8.21
C ALA A 42 3.38 8.67 9.66
N GLY A 43 2.78 9.80 10.06
CA GLY A 43 2.83 10.29 11.43
C GLY A 43 2.15 9.36 12.44
N ALA A 44 0.99 8.77 12.09
CA ALA A 44 0.32 7.80 12.95
C ALA A 44 1.20 6.57 13.23
N ILE A 45 1.90 6.06 12.22
CA ILE A 45 2.89 4.99 12.36
C ILE A 45 4.05 5.46 13.24
N ARG A 46 4.63 6.62 12.94
CA ARG A 46 5.77 7.18 13.69
C ARG A 46 5.45 7.35 15.17
N THR A 47 4.28 7.88 15.52
CA THR A 47 3.84 8.08 16.91
C THR A 47 3.72 6.76 17.67
N LYS A 48 3.23 5.70 17.03
CA LYS A 48 3.17 4.36 17.66
C LYS A 48 4.55 3.78 17.89
N VAL A 49 5.46 3.91 16.92
CA VAL A 49 6.83 3.40 17.04
C VAL A 49 7.63 4.19 18.07
N SER A 50 7.55 5.53 18.08
CA SER A 50 8.31 6.37 19.02
C SER A 50 7.86 6.25 20.47
N SER A 51 6.63 5.80 20.71
CA SER A 51 6.13 5.46 22.05
C SER A 51 6.51 4.03 22.50
N GLY A 52 7.37 3.33 21.74
CA GLY A 52 7.79 1.96 22.02
C GLY A 52 6.75 0.89 21.66
N GLY A 53 5.60 1.29 21.14
CA GLY A 53 4.50 0.40 20.73
C GLY A 53 4.72 -0.25 19.38
N THR A 54 3.71 -1.00 18.93
CA THR A 54 3.65 -1.57 17.58
C THR A 54 2.71 -0.74 16.72
N ALA A 55 3.15 -0.37 15.52
CA ALA A 55 2.31 0.31 14.53
C ALA A 55 1.66 -0.72 13.60
N VAL A 56 0.40 -1.06 13.86
CA VAL A 56 -0.36 -1.99 13.01
C VAL A 56 -1.16 -1.21 11.97
N ILE A 57 -0.95 -1.53 10.70
CA ILE A 57 -1.83 -1.18 9.58
C ILE A 57 -2.78 -2.37 9.41
N ALA A 58 -4.00 -2.24 9.92
CA ALA A 58 -4.97 -3.32 9.88
C ALA A 58 -5.70 -3.35 8.53
N GLU A 59 -5.60 -4.47 7.84
CA GLU A 59 -6.15 -4.61 6.49
C GLU A 59 -7.59 -5.15 6.52
N ILE A 60 -8.46 -4.49 5.76
CA ILE A 60 -9.85 -4.85 5.50
C ILE A 60 -9.89 -5.52 4.12
N LYS A 61 -9.98 -6.85 4.10
CA LYS A 61 -9.86 -7.67 2.89
C LYS A 61 -10.94 -8.74 2.81
N LYS A 62 -11.77 -8.67 1.76
CA LYS A 62 -12.87 -9.60 1.51
C LYS A 62 -12.37 -10.96 1.02
N ALA A 63 -11.54 -10.95 -0.01
CA ALA A 63 -11.04 -12.13 -0.69
C ALA A 63 -9.58 -11.94 -1.13
N SER A 64 -8.94 -13.01 -1.59
CA SER A 64 -7.66 -12.94 -2.31
C SER A 64 -7.56 -14.03 -3.38
N PRO A 65 -6.72 -13.87 -4.42
CA PRO A 65 -6.50 -14.90 -5.42
C PRO A 65 -6.03 -16.24 -4.84
N SER A 66 -5.26 -16.20 -3.74
CA SER A 66 -4.68 -17.41 -3.13
C SER A 66 -5.61 -18.14 -2.16
N LYS A 67 -6.66 -17.47 -1.64
CA LYS A 67 -7.52 -18.02 -0.57
C LYS A 67 -9.02 -17.96 -0.88
N GLY A 68 -9.42 -17.35 -1.98
CA GLY A 68 -10.83 -17.09 -2.27
C GLY A 68 -11.44 -16.11 -1.25
N VAL A 69 -12.73 -16.28 -0.94
CA VAL A 69 -13.42 -15.46 0.06
C VAL A 69 -12.87 -15.76 1.46
N ILE A 70 -12.37 -14.73 2.14
CA ILE A 70 -11.80 -14.82 3.49
C ILE A 70 -12.88 -14.54 4.54
N ARG A 71 -13.78 -13.57 4.28
CA ARG A 71 -14.86 -13.20 5.19
C ARG A 71 -16.18 -13.02 4.45
N ALA A 72 -17.15 -13.90 4.67
CA ALA A 72 -18.44 -13.87 3.96
C ALA A 72 -19.35 -12.70 4.41
N ASP A 73 -19.46 -12.44 5.71
CA ASP A 73 -20.15 -11.26 6.24
C ASP A 73 -19.16 -10.08 6.35
N PHE A 74 -19.25 -9.15 5.40
CA PHE A 74 -18.23 -8.13 5.19
C PHE A 74 -18.83 -6.74 5.26
N ARG A 75 -18.62 -6.09 6.41
CA ARG A 75 -19.11 -4.75 6.75
C ARG A 75 -17.93 -3.84 7.09
N PRO A 76 -17.34 -3.17 6.08
CA PRO A 76 -16.09 -2.40 6.24
C PRO A 76 -16.12 -1.38 7.37
N GLY A 77 -17.24 -0.68 7.57
CA GLY A 77 -17.41 0.31 8.63
C GLY A 77 -17.34 -0.31 10.03
N GLU A 78 -18.04 -1.42 10.26
CA GLU A 78 -18.01 -2.14 11.54
C GLU A 78 -16.61 -2.72 11.81
N ILE A 79 -15.95 -3.27 10.78
CA ILE A 79 -14.58 -3.79 10.88
C ILE A 79 -13.59 -2.66 11.24
N ALA A 80 -13.70 -1.52 10.56
CA ALA A 80 -12.87 -0.35 10.82
C ALA A 80 -13.05 0.20 12.24
N ALA A 81 -14.30 0.30 12.70
CA ALA A 81 -14.62 0.72 14.07
C ALA A 81 -14.02 -0.25 15.10
N SER A 82 -14.11 -1.57 14.87
CA SER A 82 -13.47 -2.56 15.73
C SER A 82 -11.95 -2.40 15.76
N TYR A 83 -11.29 -2.29 14.60
CA TYR A 83 -9.84 -2.06 14.56
C TYR A 83 -9.42 -0.78 15.31
N ALA A 84 -10.18 0.31 15.18
CA ALA A 84 -9.91 1.56 15.87
C ALA A 84 -10.03 1.42 17.40
N ALA A 85 -11.05 0.71 17.88
CA ALA A 85 -11.23 0.45 19.31
C ALA A 85 -10.08 -0.40 19.92
N HIS A 86 -9.37 -1.17 19.10
CA HIS A 86 -8.35 -2.13 19.54
C HIS A 86 -6.90 -1.68 19.28
N GLY A 87 -6.68 -0.38 19.03
CA GLY A 87 -5.35 0.23 19.11
C GLY A 87 -4.52 0.20 17.82
N THR A 88 -5.17 -0.09 16.69
CA THR A 88 -4.59 0.01 15.34
C THR A 88 -4.02 1.42 15.06
N ALA A 89 -2.94 1.51 14.28
CA ALA A 89 -2.35 2.79 13.87
C ALA A 89 -3.04 3.37 12.63
N CYS A 90 -3.23 2.53 11.60
CA CYS A 90 -3.81 2.90 10.31
C CYS A 90 -4.68 1.78 9.76
N LEU A 91 -5.54 2.07 8.80
CA LEU A 91 -6.26 1.05 8.03
C LEU A 91 -5.62 0.86 6.65
N SER A 92 -5.76 -0.33 6.10
CA SER A 92 -5.53 -0.65 4.69
C SER A 92 -6.82 -1.22 4.12
N VAL A 93 -7.34 -0.67 3.02
CA VAL A 93 -8.59 -1.15 2.43
C VAL A 93 -8.35 -1.56 0.98
N LEU A 94 -8.70 -2.81 0.66
CA LEU A 94 -8.65 -3.32 -0.71
C LEU A 94 -9.75 -2.68 -1.54
N THR A 95 -9.35 -2.03 -2.64
CA THR A 95 -10.30 -1.39 -3.59
C THR A 95 -10.39 -2.11 -4.94
N ASP A 96 -9.50 -3.07 -5.20
CA ASP A 96 -9.57 -3.94 -6.37
C ASP A 96 -10.80 -4.85 -6.32
N ARG A 97 -11.67 -4.72 -7.34
CA ARG A 97 -12.93 -5.47 -7.42
C ARG A 97 -12.74 -6.91 -7.86
N GLN A 98 -11.96 -7.16 -8.91
CA GLN A 98 -11.94 -8.45 -9.58
C GLN A 98 -11.21 -9.55 -8.79
N PHE A 99 -10.07 -9.23 -8.20
CA PHE A 99 -9.16 -10.20 -7.59
C PHE A 99 -9.31 -10.26 -6.07
N PHE A 100 -9.70 -9.15 -5.44
CA PHE A 100 -9.83 -9.06 -3.98
C PHE A 100 -11.28 -8.87 -3.50
N GLN A 101 -12.24 -8.72 -4.41
CA GLN A 101 -13.64 -8.38 -4.09
C GLN A 101 -13.74 -7.14 -3.19
N GLY A 102 -12.80 -6.21 -3.38
CA GLY A 102 -12.80 -4.90 -2.77
C GLY A 102 -13.70 -3.92 -3.52
N ALA A 103 -13.72 -2.69 -3.06
CA ALA A 103 -14.51 -1.63 -3.68
C ALA A 103 -14.07 -0.24 -3.16
N PRO A 104 -14.09 0.82 -4.00
CA PRO A 104 -13.90 2.19 -3.53
C PRO A 104 -14.86 2.58 -2.39
N GLU A 105 -16.09 2.09 -2.43
CA GLU A 105 -17.11 2.37 -1.41
C GLU A 105 -16.69 1.85 -0.03
N TYR A 106 -15.96 0.73 0.03
CA TYR A 106 -15.48 0.16 1.30
C TYR A 106 -14.42 1.05 1.96
N LEU A 107 -13.59 1.74 1.17
CA LEU A 107 -12.61 2.68 1.71
C LEU A 107 -13.34 3.89 2.31
N ILE A 108 -14.33 4.43 1.60
CA ILE A 108 -15.15 5.56 2.07
C ILE A 108 -15.86 5.19 3.38
N GLU A 109 -16.51 4.02 3.41
CA GLU A 109 -17.23 3.51 4.59
C GLU A 109 -16.29 3.31 5.78
N ALA A 110 -15.16 2.61 5.59
CA ALA A 110 -14.17 2.36 6.64
C ALA A 110 -13.58 3.67 7.21
N ARG A 111 -13.27 4.63 6.32
CA ARG A 111 -12.71 5.91 6.73
C ARG A 111 -13.72 6.76 7.51
N ALA A 112 -15.00 6.72 7.11
CA ALA A 112 -16.07 7.45 7.80
C ALA A 112 -16.37 6.87 9.19
N ALA A 113 -16.15 5.58 9.40
CA ALA A 113 -16.45 4.89 10.66
C ALA A 113 -15.43 5.14 11.79
N CYS A 114 -14.29 5.78 11.52
CA CYS A 114 -13.27 6.05 12.53
C CYS A 114 -12.40 7.26 12.20
N ALA A 115 -11.46 7.61 13.10
CA ALA A 115 -10.50 8.71 12.92
C ALA A 115 -9.14 8.25 12.36
N LEU A 116 -8.94 6.95 12.09
CA LEU A 116 -7.65 6.42 11.62
C LEU A 116 -7.37 6.85 10.17
N PRO A 117 -6.09 7.09 9.80
CA PRO A 117 -5.71 7.29 8.41
C PRO A 117 -5.85 5.98 7.62
N VAL A 118 -6.22 6.08 6.34
CA VAL A 118 -6.56 4.92 5.49
C VAL A 118 -5.71 4.86 4.23
N LEU A 119 -5.04 3.73 4.01
CA LEU A 119 -4.33 3.37 2.78
C LEU A 119 -5.32 2.79 1.76
N ARG A 120 -5.31 3.32 0.53
CA ARG A 120 -5.89 2.63 -0.63
C ARG A 120 -4.94 1.50 -1.05
N LYS A 121 -5.29 0.26 -0.72
CA LYS A 121 -4.56 -0.93 -1.19
C LYS A 121 -5.13 -1.36 -2.54
N ASP A 122 -4.39 -1.04 -3.60
CA ASP A 122 -4.74 -1.33 -5.00
C ASP A 122 -3.45 -1.35 -5.83
N PHE A 123 -3.56 -1.71 -7.10
CA PHE A 123 -2.46 -1.74 -8.06
C PHE A 123 -2.39 -0.40 -8.79
N ILE A 124 -1.73 0.58 -8.18
CA ILE A 124 -1.58 1.94 -8.73
C ILE A 124 -0.46 1.95 -9.77
N ILE A 125 -0.81 2.27 -11.01
CA ILE A 125 0.13 2.38 -12.15
C ILE A 125 -0.04 3.67 -12.95
N ASP A 126 -0.98 4.53 -12.55
CA ASP A 126 -1.37 5.72 -13.30
C ASP A 126 -1.82 6.87 -12.40
N ALA A 127 -1.51 8.10 -12.81
CA ALA A 127 -1.84 9.33 -12.09
C ALA A 127 -3.34 9.51 -11.84
N TYR A 128 -4.20 9.01 -12.73
CA TYR A 128 -5.64 9.02 -12.55
C TYR A 128 -6.04 8.31 -11.26
N GLN A 129 -5.46 7.15 -10.98
CA GLN A 129 -5.74 6.38 -9.76
C GLN A 129 -5.25 7.10 -8.50
N VAL A 130 -4.18 7.89 -8.58
CA VAL A 130 -3.69 8.71 -7.45
C VAL A 130 -4.71 9.80 -7.12
N VAL A 131 -5.19 10.55 -8.11
CA VAL A 131 -6.24 11.56 -7.90
C VAL A 131 -7.55 10.90 -7.44
N GLU A 132 -7.87 9.72 -7.98
CA GLU A 132 -9.03 8.93 -7.57
C GLU A 132 -8.94 8.52 -6.09
N ALA A 133 -7.76 8.09 -5.63
CA ALA A 133 -7.52 7.74 -4.24
C ALA A 133 -7.79 8.94 -3.32
N ARG A 134 -7.33 10.14 -3.71
CA ARG A 134 -7.64 11.36 -2.95
C ARG A 134 -9.13 11.67 -2.99
N ALA A 135 -9.79 11.58 -4.14
CA ALA A 135 -11.22 11.86 -4.31
C ALA A 135 -12.13 10.96 -3.45
N MET A 136 -11.74 9.71 -3.18
CA MET A 136 -12.43 8.82 -2.23
C MET A 136 -12.03 9.04 -0.76
N GLY A 137 -11.11 9.97 -0.49
CA GLY A 137 -10.67 10.33 0.85
C GLY A 137 -9.47 9.53 1.37
N ALA A 138 -8.78 8.73 0.57
CA ALA A 138 -7.60 7.98 1.03
C ALA A 138 -6.52 8.93 1.58
N ASP A 139 -5.80 8.47 2.60
CA ASP A 139 -4.74 9.22 3.26
C ASP A 139 -3.34 8.72 2.83
N ALA A 140 -3.28 7.54 2.20
CA ALA A 140 -2.08 7.00 1.59
C ALA A 140 -2.41 6.14 0.36
N ILE A 141 -1.42 5.94 -0.52
CA ILE A 141 -1.47 4.98 -1.63
C ILE A 141 -0.35 3.93 -1.53
N LEU A 142 -0.51 2.85 -2.28
CA LEU A 142 0.50 1.79 -2.44
C LEU A 142 1.18 1.92 -3.80
N LEU A 143 2.51 1.88 -3.84
CA LEU A 143 3.28 1.66 -5.07
C LEU A 143 4.02 0.33 -4.97
N ILE A 144 3.75 -0.61 -5.86
CA ILE A 144 4.40 -1.93 -5.86
C ILE A 144 5.52 -1.91 -6.90
N VAL A 145 6.79 -2.03 -6.51
CA VAL A 145 7.93 -1.89 -7.44
C VAL A 145 7.83 -2.88 -8.60
N ALA A 146 7.44 -4.13 -8.32
CA ALA A 146 7.20 -5.17 -9.33
C ALA A 146 6.20 -4.78 -10.44
N ALA A 147 5.29 -3.82 -10.18
CA ALA A 147 4.34 -3.33 -11.16
C ALA A 147 4.96 -2.38 -12.20
N PHE A 148 6.15 -1.84 -11.90
CA PHE A 148 6.85 -0.87 -12.74
C PHE A 148 8.00 -1.49 -13.53
N THR A 149 8.60 -2.58 -13.01
CA THR A 149 9.83 -3.20 -13.55
C THR A 149 9.59 -4.34 -14.55
N ASP A 150 8.35 -4.57 -15.01
CA ASP A 150 8.11 -5.63 -16.00
C ASP A 150 8.61 -5.23 -17.41
N PRO A 151 9.57 -5.97 -17.98
CA PRO A 151 10.14 -5.68 -19.31
C PRO A 151 9.15 -5.86 -20.48
N ARG A 152 7.96 -6.42 -20.26
CA ARG A 152 6.89 -6.56 -21.27
C ARG A 152 6.03 -5.30 -21.41
N ARG A 153 6.34 -4.23 -20.69
CA ARG A 153 5.68 -2.93 -20.87
C ARG A 153 6.10 -2.30 -22.21
N SER A 154 5.15 -2.16 -23.13
CA SER A 154 5.20 -1.16 -24.19
C SER A 154 4.24 -0.01 -23.87
N GLY A 155 4.64 1.23 -24.15
CA GLY A 155 3.70 2.35 -24.29
C GLY A 155 3.29 3.12 -23.04
N PHE A 156 4.10 3.20 -21.98
CA PHE A 156 3.89 4.28 -21.00
C PHE A 156 4.34 5.60 -21.62
N SER A 157 3.45 6.59 -21.63
CA SER A 157 3.78 7.98 -21.91
C SER A 157 3.43 8.76 -20.64
N PRO A 158 4.40 9.42 -19.98
CA PRO A 158 4.06 10.34 -18.92
C PRO A 158 3.17 11.42 -19.54
N THR A 159 1.88 11.45 -19.21
CA THR A 159 1.02 12.58 -19.57
C THR A 159 1.53 13.78 -18.78
N THR A 160 2.48 14.51 -19.37
CA THR A 160 3.01 15.76 -18.85
C THR A 160 2.01 16.87 -19.12
N ASP A 161 1.01 17.02 -18.26
CA ASP A 161 0.35 18.32 -18.10
C ASP A 161 1.24 19.15 -17.15
N GLY A 162 2.33 19.65 -17.74
CA GLY A 162 3.28 20.69 -17.29
C GLY A 162 3.56 20.88 -15.80
N ASN A 163 4.70 20.35 -15.32
CA ASN A 163 5.71 21.11 -14.57
C ASN A 163 7.01 20.28 -14.34
N PRO A 164 8.17 20.61 -14.93
CA PRO A 164 9.42 19.88 -14.71
C PRO A 164 10.21 20.51 -13.56
N HIS A 165 9.78 20.34 -12.30
CA HIS A 165 10.55 20.79 -11.13
C HIS A 165 10.73 19.65 -10.11
N GLY A 166 11.68 18.77 -10.39
CA GLY A 166 12.23 17.80 -9.45
C GLY A 166 13.69 17.56 -9.78
N THR A 167 14.59 17.90 -8.85
CA THR A 167 16.04 17.85 -9.01
C THR A 167 16.52 16.44 -9.33
N ALA A 168 17.16 16.27 -10.49
CA ALA A 168 17.82 15.04 -10.88
C ALA A 168 19.01 14.75 -9.96
N ALA A 169 18.86 13.77 -9.06
CA ALA A 169 20.02 13.03 -8.59
C ALA A 169 20.49 12.17 -9.77
N ALA A 170 21.73 12.36 -10.21
CA ALA A 170 22.32 11.69 -11.35
C ALA A 170 22.36 10.17 -11.12
N ASP A 171 21.58 9.44 -11.91
CA ASP A 171 21.39 8.00 -11.83
C ASP A 171 22.45 7.27 -12.66
N VAL A 172 23.67 7.18 -12.13
CA VAL A 172 24.80 6.54 -12.82
C VAL A 172 24.75 5.02 -12.60
N GLY A 173 24.23 4.27 -13.57
CA GLY A 173 24.46 2.81 -13.66
C GLY A 173 23.24 1.90 -13.82
N LEU A 174 22.02 2.42 -13.75
CA LEU A 174 20.81 1.62 -14.02
C LEU A 174 20.57 1.40 -15.51
N LYS A 175 19.94 0.27 -15.84
CA LYS A 175 19.46 0.02 -17.20
C LYS A 175 18.31 1.00 -17.54
N PRO A 176 18.15 1.42 -18.80
CA PRO A 176 17.15 2.42 -19.19
C PRO A 176 15.70 2.11 -18.78
N ASP A 177 15.31 0.84 -18.83
CA ASP A 177 13.99 0.36 -18.40
C ASP A 177 13.75 0.55 -16.89
N LEU A 178 14.77 0.33 -16.08
CA LEU A 178 14.70 0.56 -14.62
C LEU A 178 14.69 2.05 -14.29
N GLN A 179 15.41 2.87 -15.05
CA GLN A 179 15.37 4.33 -14.90
C GLN A 179 13.96 4.87 -15.18
N GLU A 180 13.29 4.38 -16.23
CA GLU A 180 11.90 4.74 -16.53
C GLU A 180 10.94 4.30 -15.43
N ALA A 181 11.11 3.08 -14.91
CA ALA A 181 10.31 2.59 -13.78
C ALA A 181 10.43 3.50 -12.55
N VAL A 182 11.64 3.92 -12.19
CA VAL A 182 11.89 4.87 -11.08
C VAL A 182 11.29 6.24 -11.39
N ALA A 183 11.47 6.76 -12.61
CA ALA A 183 10.91 8.05 -13.01
C ALA A 183 9.38 8.07 -12.87
N GLN A 184 8.70 6.99 -13.29
CA GLN A 184 7.26 6.85 -13.14
C GLN A 184 6.84 6.79 -11.66
N MET A 185 7.51 5.98 -10.84
CA MET A 185 7.21 5.89 -9.41
C MET A 185 7.40 7.24 -8.71
N ARG A 186 8.47 7.99 -9.03
CA ARG A 186 8.71 9.35 -8.54
C ARG A 186 7.62 10.32 -8.97
N ALA A 187 7.13 10.24 -10.21
CA ALA A 187 6.03 11.09 -10.67
C ALA A 187 4.73 10.83 -9.88
N LEU A 188 4.42 9.55 -9.62
CA LEU A 188 3.26 9.19 -8.79
C LEU A 188 3.44 9.60 -7.32
N GLU A 189 4.64 9.45 -6.77
CA GLU A 189 4.98 9.92 -5.42
C GLU A 189 4.82 11.44 -5.29
N THR A 190 5.37 12.21 -6.21
CA THR A 190 5.24 13.68 -6.23
C THR A 190 3.77 14.09 -6.24
N LEU A 191 2.97 13.54 -7.16
CA LEU A 191 1.54 13.84 -7.22
C LEU A 191 0.81 13.43 -5.93
N THR A 192 1.21 12.32 -5.31
CA THR A 192 0.64 11.87 -4.04
C THR A 192 0.92 12.87 -2.93
N HIS A 193 2.16 13.34 -2.81
CA HIS A 193 2.56 14.35 -1.83
C HIS A 193 1.89 15.71 -2.08
N GLU A 194 1.74 16.14 -3.34
CA GLU A 194 0.99 17.35 -3.72
C GLU A 194 -0.48 17.30 -3.28
N LEU A 195 -1.07 16.10 -3.27
CA LEU A 195 -2.42 15.84 -2.77
C LEU A 195 -2.46 15.60 -1.25
N GLY A 196 -1.33 15.76 -0.55
CA GLY A 196 -1.21 15.62 0.90
C GLY A 196 -1.26 14.18 1.42
N MET A 197 -1.19 13.17 0.56
CA MET A 197 -1.23 11.75 0.95
C MET A 197 0.18 11.19 1.18
N ALA A 198 0.30 10.10 1.93
CA ALA A 198 1.54 9.33 2.05
C ALA A 198 1.67 8.23 0.97
N VAL A 199 2.89 7.76 0.71
CA VAL A 199 3.16 6.59 -0.14
C VAL A 199 3.70 5.45 0.73
N LEU A 200 3.15 4.26 0.62
CA LEU A 200 3.82 3.02 1.02
C LEU A 200 4.39 2.37 -0.25
N VAL A 201 5.72 2.24 -0.35
CA VAL A 201 6.35 1.53 -1.47
C VAL A 201 6.62 0.08 -1.06
N GLU A 202 6.06 -0.88 -1.80
CA GLU A 202 6.13 -2.31 -1.53
C GLU A 202 7.20 -2.98 -2.40
N VAL A 203 8.06 -3.78 -1.77
CA VAL A 203 9.15 -4.55 -2.38
C VAL A 203 9.15 -6.01 -1.94
N HIS A 204 9.76 -6.88 -2.75
CA HIS A 204 9.85 -8.32 -2.51
C HIS A 204 11.27 -8.85 -2.46
N ASP A 205 12.25 -8.10 -2.98
CA ASP A 205 13.64 -8.51 -3.01
C ASP A 205 14.59 -7.30 -2.97
N ALA A 206 15.90 -7.58 -2.97
CA ALA A 206 16.93 -6.56 -2.86
C ALA A 206 16.99 -5.63 -4.08
N ALA A 207 16.67 -6.13 -5.29
CA ALA A 207 16.70 -5.33 -6.49
C ALA A 207 15.53 -4.34 -6.52
N GLU A 208 14.34 -4.79 -6.11
CA GLU A 208 13.20 -3.91 -5.89
C GLU A 208 13.46 -2.87 -4.80
N LEU A 209 14.13 -3.27 -3.71
CA LEU A 209 14.52 -2.35 -2.64
C LEU A 209 15.46 -1.26 -3.13
N ASP A 210 16.47 -1.59 -3.93
CA ASP A 210 17.40 -0.60 -4.48
C ASP A 210 16.66 0.48 -5.31
N LEU A 211 15.61 0.10 -6.04
CA LEU A 211 14.73 1.05 -6.74
C LEU A 211 13.81 1.82 -5.79
N ALA A 212 13.23 1.16 -4.79
CA ALA A 212 12.38 1.81 -3.81
C ALA A 212 13.12 2.89 -3.00
N LEU A 213 14.40 2.67 -2.70
CA LEU A 213 15.24 3.63 -1.97
C LEU A 213 15.50 4.93 -2.74
N GLN A 214 15.19 4.97 -4.04
CA GLN A 214 15.22 6.18 -4.86
C GLN A 214 14.02 7.12 -4.67
N LEU A 215 12.99 6.66 -3.95
CA LEU A 215 11.82 7.46 -3.58
C LEU A 215 12.06 8.21 -2.26
N GLN A 216 11.27 9.27 -2.03
CA GLN A 216 11.37 10.11 -0.84
C GLN A 216 10.59 9.58 0.36
N THR A 217 9.59 8.73 0.14
CA THR A 217 8.70 8.23 1.19
C THR A 217 9.46 7.55 2.33
N PRO A 218 9.14 7.85 3.60
CA PRO A 218 9.76 7.13 4.71
C PRO A 218 9.29 5.67 4.79
N LEU A 219 8.18 5.28 4.16
CA LEU A 219 7.55 3.98 4.38
C LEU A 219 7.99 2.94 3.34
N ILE A 220 8.74 1.93 3.79
CA ILE A 220 9.18 0.79 2.97
C ILE A 220 8.40 -0.46 3.41
N GLY A 221 7.46 -0.89 2.58
CA GLY A 221 6.74 -2.15 2.72
C GLY A 221 7.58 -3.31 2.20
N ILE A 222 7.82 -4.33 3.02
CA ILE A 222 8.46 -5.58 2.58
C ILE A 222 7.42 -6.68 2.63
N ASN A 223 7.04 -7.20 1.46
CA ASN A 223 6.04 -8.24 1.36
C ASN A 223 6.70 -9.62 1.41
N ASN A 224 6.51 -10.31 2.53
CA ASN A 224 7.04 -11.65 2.78
C ASN A 224 6.43 -12.72 1.88
N ARG A 225 5.39 -12.39 1.08
CA ARG A 225 4.75 -13.32 0.15
C ARG A 225 5.32 -13.13 -1.25
N ASN A 226 5.91 -14.18 -1.80
CA ASN A 226 6.32 -14.21 -3.19
C ASN A 226 5.10 -14.16 -4.13
N LEU A 227 5.02 -13.19 -5.04
CA LEU A 227 3.86 -13.01 -5.93
C LEU A 227 3.74 -14.10 -7.02
N ARG A 228 4.82 -14.85 -7.29
CA ARG A 228 4.84 -15.93 -8.30
C ARG A 228 4.48 -17.29 -7.70
N THR A 229 5.02 -17.61 -6.51
CA THR A 229 4.84 -18.93 -5.86
C THR A 229 3.82 -18.91 -4.73
N PHE A 230 3.46 -17.73 -4.20
CA PHE A 230 2.66 -17.51 -2.99
C PHE A 230 3.26 -18.04 -1.68
N GLU A 231 4.50 -18.55 -1.72
CA GLU A 231 5.26 -18.88 -0.53
C GLU A 231 5.46 -17.65 0.34
N VAL A 232 5.41 -17.85 1.65
CA VAL A 232 5.54 -16.78 2.63
C VAL A 232 6.73 -17.08 3.52
N SER A 233 7.67 -16.15 3.63
CA SER A 233 8.84 -16.27 4.50
C SER A 233 9.16 -14.94 5.17
N LEU A 234 9.22 -14.94 6.51
CA LEU A 234 9.63 -13.77 7.28
C LEU A 234 11.11 -13.40 7.05
N GLU A 235 11.92 -14.36 6.59
CA GLU A 235 13.33 -14.12 6.23
C GLU A 235 13.46 -13.06 5.13
N THR A 236 12.45 -12.91 4.25
CA THR A 236 12.45 -11.84 3.23
C THR A 236 12.59 -10.46 3.85
N THR A 237 11.83 -10.17 4.92
CA THR A 237 12.01 -8.92 5.67
C THR A 237 13.40 -8.87 6.31
N LEU A 238 13.80 -9.93 7.01
CA LEU A 238 15.03 -9.96 7.81
C LEU A 238 16.31 -9.76 6.96
N ASP A 239 16.38 -10.40 5.79
CA ASP A 239 17.50 -10.33 4.85
C ASP A 239 17.69 -8.93 4.25
N LEU A 240 16.60 -8.17 4.14
CA LEU A 240 16.61 -6.82 3.55
C LEU A 240 16.94 -5.72 4.54
N LEU A 241 16.82 -5.95 5.86
CA LEU A 241 16.99 -4.90 6.88
C LEU A 241 18.34 -4.18 6.80
N ALA A 242 19.43 -4.92 6.57
CA ALA A 242 20.78 -4.37 6.54
C ALA A 242 21.02 -3.38 5.38
N ARG A 243 20.16 -3.39 4.35
CA ARG A 243 20.24 -2.50 3.19
C ARG A 243 19.48 -1.19 3.38
N ILE A 244 18.60 -1.13 4.38
CA ILE A 244 17.69 0.01 4.57
C ILE A 244 18.40 1.09 5.40
N PRO A 245 18.57 2.30 4.87
CA PRO A 245 19.24 3.37 5.59
C PRO A 245 18.39 3.87 6.76
N PRO A 246 19.01 4.48 7.80
CA PRO A 246 18.29 5.15 8.86
C PRO A 246 17.29 6.19 8.33
N GLY A 247 16.20 6.40 9.06
CA GLY A 247 15.16 7.36 8.69
C GLY A 247 14.03 6.78 7.82
N ARG A 248 14.20 5.55 7.31
CA ARG A 248 13.09 4.76 6.74
C ARG A 248 12.38 3.99 7.85
N ILE A 249 11.08 3.76 7.68
CA ILE A 249 10.22 2.95 8.52
C ILE A 249 9.90 1.69 7.73
N VAL A 250 10.39 0.55 8.22
CA VAL A 250 10.08 -0.77 7.65
C VAL A 250 8.69 -1.20 8.10
N VAL A 251 7.82 -1.49 7.14
CA VAL A 251 6.51 -2.12 7.33
C VAL A 251 6.61 -3.54 6.81
N THR A 252 6.62 -4.53 7.69
CA THR A 252 6.60 -5.93 7.25
C THR A 252 5.16 -6.36 6.90
N GLU A 253 4.99 -7.02 5.76
CA GLU A 253 3.69 -7.44 5.24
C GLU A 253 3.64 -8.94 5.01
N SER A 254 2.47 -9.55 5.22
CA SER A 254 2.23 -11.00 5.10
C SER A 254 3.01 -11.86 6.12
N GLY A 255 2.43 -13.00 6.50
CA GLY A 255 3.12 -14.04 7.28
C GLY A 255 3.15 -13.85 8.79
N ILE A 256 2.61 -12.74 9.32
CA ILE A 256 2.49 -12.52 10.77
C ILE A 256 1.23 -13.24 11.27
N LEU A 257 1.40 -14.35 11.98
CA LEU A 257 0.33 -15.26 12.37
C LEU A 257 0.27 -15.49 13.88
N ALA A 258 1.38 -15.32 14.59
CA ALA A 258 1.50 -15.53 16.02
C ALA A 258 2.28 -14.40 16.72
N PRO A 259 2.11 -14.22 18.05
CA PRO A 259 2.89 -13.24 18.82
C PRO A 259 4.41 -13.43 18.71
N ASP A 260 4.87 -14.67 18.53
CA ASP A 260 6.30 -14.95 18.33
C ASP A 260 6.84 -14.34 17.03
N ASP A 261 6.03 -14.27 15.96
CA ASP A 261 6.41 -13.58 14.72
C ASP A 261 6.58 -12.07 14.95
N VAL A 262 5.68 -11.49 15.76
CA VAL A 262 5.74 -10.08 16.18
C VAL A 262 6.99 -9.83 17.02
N ALA A 263 7.28 -10.72 17.97
CA ALA A 263 8.45 -10.64 18.84
C ALA A 263 9.75 -10.76 18.04
N LEU A 264 9.82 -11.68 17.07
CA LEU A 264 10.95 -11.83 16.16
C LEU A 264 11.24 -10.52 15.41
N MET A 265 10.21 -9.94 14.78
CA MET A 265 10.33 -8.70 14.00
C MET A 265 10.75 -7.51 14.88
N ARG A 266 10.10 -7.35 16.04
CA ARG A 266 10.45 -6.30 17.00
C ARG A 266 11.87 -6.45 17.54
N GLY A 267 12.30 -7.68 17.81
CA GLY A 267 13.67 -8.01 18.22
C GLY A 267 14.74 -7.64 17.18
N ARG A 268 14.32 -7.40 15.92
CA ARG A 268 15.18 -6.91 14.82
C ARG A 268 14.90 -5.46 14.42
N GLY A 269 14.15 -4.71 15.24
CA GLY A 269 13.87 -3.29 15.02
C GLY A 269 12.70 -3.00 14.08
N VAL A 270 11.97 -4.02 13.61
CA VAL A 270 10.77 -3.86 12.79
C VAL A 270 9.56 -3.69 13.69
N ASN A 271 9.01 -2.47 13.72
CA ASN A 271 7.94 -2.08 14.64
C ASN A 271 6.63 -1.70 13.92
N ALA A 272 6.59 -1.77 12.59
CA ALA A 272 5.38 -1.53 11.80
C ALA A 272 5.02 -2.76 10.97
N PHE A 273 3.71 -3.05 10.90
CA PHE A 273 3.18 -4.30 10.36
C PHE A 273 1.93 -4.02 9.53
N LEU A 274 1.76 -4.70 8.40
CA LEU A 274 0.51 -4.75 7.66
C LEU A 274 -0.06 -6.17 7.71
N VAL A 275 -1.20 -6.32 8.39
CA VAL A 275 -1.81 -7.63 8.67
C VAL A 275 -3.31 -7.60 8.36
N GLY A 276 -3.79 -8.60 7.64
CA GLY A 276 -5.20 -8.71 7.23
C GLY A 276 -5.80 -10.09 7.42
N GLU A 277 -5.23 -11.10 6.75
CA GLU A 277 -5.85 -12.45 6.68
C GLU A 277 -6.10 -13.07 8.06
N ALA A 278 -5.17 -12.89 9.01
CA ALA A 278 -5.31 -13.40 10.38
C ALA A 278 -6.56 -12.86 11.10
N PHE A 279 -6.95 -11.61 10.82
CA PHE A 279 -8.06 -10.93 11.49
C PHE A 279 -9.38 -11.15 10.79
N MET A 280 -9.39 -11.18 9.45
CA MET A 280 -10.62 -11.28 8.67
C MET A 280 -11.35 -12.61 8.88
N ARG A 281 -10.63 -13.66 9.28
CA ARG A 281 -11.17 -14.98 9.63
C ARG A 281 -11.73 -15.04 11.06
N ALA A 282 -11.37 -14.10 11.92
CA ALA A 282 -11.84 -14.07 13.30
C ALA A 282 -13.26 -13.50 13.40
N PRO A 283 -14.07 -13.92 14.39
CA PRO A 283 -15.39 -13.33 14.63
C PRO A 283 -15.31 -11.80 14.80
N ASP A 284 -14.41 -11.35 15.67
CA ASP A 284 -14.08 -9.94 15.87
C ASP A 284 -12.63 -9.65 15.43
N PRO A 285 -12.44 -8.92 14.31
CA PRO A 285 -11.12 -8.58 13.79
C PRO A 285 -10.27 -7.74 14.76
N GLY A 286 -10.87 -6.82 15.51
CA GLY A 286 -10.15 -5.95 16.43
C GLY A 286 -9.64 -6.71 17.65
N LEU A 287 -10.45 -7.60 18.22
CA LEU A 287 -9.98 -8.48 19.31
C LEU A 287 -8.86 -9.42 18.84
N ALA A 288 -8.93 -9.94 17.61
CA ALA A 288 -7.86 -10.75 17.03
C ALA A 288 -6.56 -9.95 16.87
N LEU A 289 -6.65 -8.69 16.42
CA LEU A 289 -5.52 -7.77 16.37
C LEU A 289 -4.93 -7.53 17.76
N GLN A 290 -5.76 -7.19 18.74
CA GLN A 290 -5.30 -6.98 20.11
C GLN A 290 -4.60 -8.23 20.65
N THR A 291 -5.14 -9.41 20.37
CA THR A 291 -4.57 -10.68 20.83
C THR A 291 -3.21 -10.95 20.19
N LEU A 292 -3.07 -10.72 18.88
CA LEU A 292 -1.81 -10.96 18.16
C LEU A 292 -0.69 -10.02 18.60
N PHE A 293 -1.03 -8.77 18.93
CA PHE A 293 -0.09 -7.70 19.27
C PHE A 293 -0.04 -7.36 20.76
N ARG A 294 -0.62 -8.19 21.63
CA ARG A 294 -0.46 -8.07 23.08
C ARG A 294 1.01 -8.33 23.43
N ALA A 295 1.65 -7.30 23.98
CA ALA A 295 2.95 -7.39 24.64
C ALA A 295 2.79 -7.88 26.07
#